data_AF-E6MDJ2-F1
#
_entry.id   AF-E6MDJ2-F1
#
_cell.length_a   1.000
_cell.length_b   1.000
_cell.length_c   1.000
_cell.angle_alpha   90.00
_cell.angle_beta   90.00
_cell.angle_gamma   90.00
#
_symmetry.space_group_name_H-M   'P 1'
#
loop_
_entity.id
_entity.type
_entity.pdbx_description
1 polymer ?
#
loop_
_entity_poly.entity_id
_entity_poly.type
_entity_poly.pdbx_seq_one_letter_code
_entity_poly.pdbx_strand_id
1 'polypeptide(L)'
;MSDRKTVDPRIKLTLLPIVGFTSFFISDTILLFVLIVFAFFLYLYSGMWKRALRFILFFVLLYCIELGLGKFCEASIVFAIYMFIYFASRMTLIAMFGGYITKTTSVSEMLEALNRMKVPRSIGIPFSVLLRFVPTTKIELKALKENMKIRGIVTSRFFPLLHPIKYIEYTLVPLLMRMIKISDELSASALIRGLDSDENRVTLTELRFRTTDLMIGLLGALMIALVIVIQRIY
;
A
#
# COMPACT_ATOMS: atom_id res chain seq x y z
N MET A 1 -23.20 2.94 -3.56
CA MET A 1 -21.79 2.56 -3.79
C MET A 1 -21.79 1.09 -4.15
N SER A 2 -21.47 0.73 -5.40
CA SER A 2 -21.66 -0.61 -5.98
C SER A 2 -21.19 -1.71 -5.03
N ASP A 3 -22.10 -2.65 -4.75
CA ASP A 3 -21.93 -3.86 -3.94
C ASP A 3 -20.88 -4.78 -4.57
N ARG A 4 -19.61 -4.39 -4.43
CA ARG A 4 -18.48 -5.20 -4.84
C ARG A 4 -18.24 -6.22 -3.75
N LYS A 5 -18.33 -7.51 -4.11
CA LYS A 5 -17.85 -8.60 -3.27
C LYS A 5 -16.35 -8.39 -3.01
N THR A 6 -16.03 -7.79 -1.86
CA THR A 6 -14.67 -7.56 -1.41
C THR A 6 -14.35 -8.54 -0.30
N VAL A 7 -13.13 -9.05 -0.31
CA VAL A 7 -12.63 -9.91 0.77
C VAL A 7 -12.46 -9.07 2.04
N ASP A 8 -12.62 -9.68 3.21
CA ASP A 8 -12.38 -9.02 4.50
C ASP A 8 -10.98 -8.36 4.53
N PRO A 9 -10.89 -7.06 4.87
CA PRO A 9 -9.62 -6.32 4.98
C PRO A 9 -8.57 -7.00 5.85
N ARG A 10 -8.96 -7.73 6.91
CA ARG A 10 -8.02 -8.41 7.81
C ARG A 10 -7.18 -9.44 7.07
N ILE A 11 -7.82 -10.26 6.24
CA ILE A 11 -7.17 -11.32 5.47
C ILE A 11 -6.23 -10.72 4.43
N LYS A 12 -6.63 -9.61 3.79
CA LYS A 12 -5.76 -8.91 2.84
C LYS A 12 -4.52 -8.33 3.53
N LEU A 13 -4.70 -7.69 4.68
CA LEU A 13 -3.61 -7.09 5.46
C LEU A 13 -2.63 -8.14 6.00
N THR A 14 -3.11 -9.34 6.36
CA THR A 14 -2.23 -10.44 6.76
C THR A 14 -1.53 -11.08 5.56
N LEU A 15 -2.22 -11.25 4.41
CA LEU A 15 -1.62 -11.87 3.23
C LEU A 15 -0.54 -10.99 2.58
N LEU A 16 -0.69 -9.66 2.59
CA LEU A 16 0.28 -8.76 1.93
C LEU A 16 1.73 -8.92 2.42
N PRO A 17 2.05 -8.83 3.73
CA PRO A 17 3.40 -9.04 4.20
C PRO A 17 3.87 -10.47 3.94
N ILE A 18 3.01 -11.47 4.10
CA ILE A 18 3.37 -12.88 3.87
C ILE A 18 3.77 -13.09 2.40
N VAL A 19 2.92 -12.66 1.45
CA VAL A 19 3.19 -12.75 0.02
C VAL A 19 4.44 -11.95 -0.36
N GLY A 20 4.61 -10.76 0.23
CA GLY A 20 5.78 -9.92 0.03
C GLY A 20 7.07 -10.61 0.46
N PHE A 21 7.12 -11.14 1.68
CA PHE A 21 8.26 -11.91 2.17
C PHE A 21 8.51 -13.15 1.31
N THR A 22 7.48 -13.94 1.02
CA THR A 22 7.65 -15.14 0.18
C THR A 22 8.19 -14.79 -1.19
N SER A 23 7.77 -13.67 -1.79
CA SER A 23 8.25 -13.24 -3.10
C SER A 23 9.76 -13.00 -3.15
N PHE A 24 10.37 -12.58 -2.04
CA PHE A 24 11.81 -12.35 -1.96
C PHE A 24 12.60 -13.61 -1.67
N PHE A 25 12.01 -14.54 -0.93
CA PHE A 25 12.65 -15.82 -0.63
C PHE A 25 12.64 -16.76 -1.84
N ILE A 26 11.65 -16.65 -2.73
CA ILE A 26 11.54 -17.49 -3.93
C ILE A 26 12.61 -17.14 -4.97
N SER A 27 13.51 -18.10 -5.20
CA SER A 27 14.50 -18.04 -6.27
C SER A 27 13.88 -18.28 -7.65
N ASP A 28 12.93 -19.21 -7.75
CA ASP A 28 12.34 -19.62 -9.03
C ASP A 28 11.27 -18.67 -9.57
N THR A 29 11.48 -18.17 -10.78
CA THR A 29 10.52 -17.29 -11.47
C THR A 29 9.19 -17.99 -11.78
N ILE A 30 9.17 -19.33 -11.88
CA ILE A 30 7.95 -20.12 -12.09
C ILE A 30 7.05 -20.10 -10.85
N LEU A 31 7.62 -20.25 -9.65
CA LEU A 31 6.86 -20.18 -8.40
C LEU A 31 6.27 -18.77 -8.17
N LEU A 32 6.99 -17.74 -8.60
CA LEU A 32 6.51 -16.36 -8.59
C LEU A 32 5.29 -16.18 -9.52
N PHE A 33 5.30 -16.79 -10.71
CA PHE A 33 4.16 -16.77 -11.63
C PHE A 33 2.89 -17.37 -10.98
N VAL A 34 3.01 -18.46 -10.23
CA VAL A 34 1.88 -19.07 -9.51
C VAL A 34 1.25 -18.09 -8.50
N LEU A 35 2.07 -17.34 -7.77
CA LEU A 35 1.58 -16.31 -6.83
C LEU A 35 0.91 -15.13 -7.56
N ILE A 36 1.42 -14.73 -8.72
CA ILE A 36 0.79 -13.68 -9.54
C ILE A 36 -0.57 -14.15 -10.08
N VAL A 37 -0.68 -15.41 -10.51
CA VAL A 37 -1.96 -15.99 -10.95
C VAL A 37 -2.95 -16.03 -9.79
N PHE A 38 -2.52 -16.39 -8.58
CA PHE A 38 -3.36 -16.29 -7.39
C PHE A 38 -3.83 -14.85 -7.13
N ALA A 39 -2.92 -13.87 -7.23
CA ALA A 39 -3.26 -12.45 -7.12
C ALA A 39 -4.29 -12.03 -8.20
N PHE A 40 -4.17 -12.56 -9.41
CA PHE A 40 -5.10 -12.29 -10.51
C PHE A 40 -6.51 -12.78 -10.19
N PHE A 41 -6.65 -13.98 -9.61
CA PHE A 41 -7.96 -14.48 -9.17
C PHE A 41 -8.61 -13.58 -8.10
N LEU A 42 -7.82 -13.01 -7.17
CA LEU A 42 -8.33 -12.02 -6.21
C LEU A 42 -8.86 -10.76 -6.89
N TYR A 43 -8.16 -10.27 -7.92
CA TYR A 43 -8.63 -9.14 -8.73
C TYR A 43 -9.88 -9.49 -9.54
N LEU A 44 -9.96 -10.72 -10.06
CA LEU A 44 -11.10 -11.22 -10.81
C LEU A 44 -12.37 -11.22 -9.94
N TYR A 45 -12.25 -11.74 -8.72
CA TYR A 45 -13.31 -11.75 -7.71
C TYR A 45 -13.81 -10.32 -7.38
N SER A 46 -12.91 -9.34 -7.32
CA SER A 46 -13.25 -7.94 -7.06
C SER A 46 -13.77 -7.15 -8.28
N GLY A 47 -13.88 -7.79 -9.46
CA GLY A 47 -14.36 -7.16 -10.69
C GLY A 47 -13.39 -6.19 -11.37
N MET A 48 -12.09 -6.23 -11.04
CA MET A 48 -11.08 -5.27 -11.53
C MET A 48 -10.15 -5.84 -12.62
N TRP A 49 -10.72 -6.50 -13.63
CA TRP A 49 -9.98 -7.35 -14.57
C TRP A 49 -8.99 -6.57 -15.44
N LYS A 50 -9.36 -5.34 -15.85
CA LYS A 50 -8.48 -4.45 -16.65
C LYS A 50 -7.16 -4.12 -15.94
N ARG A 51 -7.17 -4.01 -14.60
CA ARG A 51 -5.93 -3.72 -13.84
C ARG A 51 -5.09 -4.97 -13.68
N ALA A 52 -5.73 -6.10 -13.41
CA ALA A 52 -5.07 -7.38 -13.30
C ALA A 52 -4.35 -7.75 -14.60
N LEU A 53 -4.99 -7.54 -15.75
CA LEU A 53 -4.40 -7.79 -17.06
C LEU A 53 -3.16 -6.92 -17.32
N ARG A 54 -3.18 -5.64 -16.90
CA ARG A 54 -2.00 -4.77 -17.03
C ARG A 54 -0.81 -5.26 -16.21
N PHE A 55 -1.04 -5.77 -15.00
CA PHE A 55 0.02 -6.35 -14.17
C PHE A 55 0.56 -7.66 -14.75
N ILE A 56 -0.30 -8.54 -15.25
CA ILE A 56 0.14 -9.77 -15.94
C ILE A 56 0.95 -9.43 -17.18
N LEU A 57 0.46 -8.52 -18.02
CA LEU A 57 1.16 -8.13 -19.24
C LEU A 57 2.55 -7.55 -18.93
N PHE A 58 2.65 -6.73 -17.89
CA PHE A 58 3.92 -6.20 -17.42
C PHE A 58 4.86 -7.31 -16.92
N PHE A 59 4.35 -8.28 -16.16
CA PHE A 59 5.15 -9.42 -15.71
C PHE A 59 5.63 -10.30 -16.87
N VAL A 60 4.75 -10.62 -17.83
CA VAL A 60 5.10 -11.41 -19.02
C VAL A 60 6.15 -10.69 -19.85
N LEU A 61 6.05 -9.37 -20.00
CA LEU A 61 7.06 -8.57 -20.68
C LEU A 61 8.43 -8.71 -19.99
N LEU A 62 8.48 -8.57 -18.65
CA LEU A 62 9.73 -8.74 -17.89
C LEU A 62 10.31 -10.14 -18.05
N TYR A 63 9.47 -11.17 -18.01
CA TYR A 63 9.89 -12.57 -18.18
C TYR A 63 10.44 -12.84 -19.59
N CYS A 64 9.82 -12.29 -20.63
CA CYS A 64 10.35 -12.41 -22.00
C CYS A 64 11.72 -11.75 -22.14
N ILE A 65 11.94 -10.60 -21.49
CA ILE A 65 13.24 -9.91 -21.51
C ILE A 65 14.27 -10.75 -20.74
N GLU A 66 13.89 -11.35 -19.61
CA GLU A 66 14.73 -12.27 -18.83
C GLU A 66 15.24 -13.45 -19.68
N LEU A 67 14.33 -14.11 -20.42
CA LEU A 67 14.68 -15.22 -21.32
C LEU A 67 15.55 -14.78 -22.51
N GLY A 68 15.34 -13.57 -23.03
CA GLY A 68 16.13 -13.01 -24.12
C GLY A 68 17.57 -12.68 -23.70
N LEU A 69 17.77 -12.21 -22.47
CA LEU A 69 19.07 -11.88 -21.89
C LEU A 69 19.92 -13.12 -21.60
N GLY A 70 19.31 -14.26 -21.27
CA GLY A 70 20.01 -15.52 -21.04
C GLY A 70 20.80 -16.04 -22.26
N LYS A 71 20.59 -15.46 -23.45
CA LYS A 71 21.31 -15.80 -24.69
C LYS A 71 22.60 -14.99 -24.90
N PHE A 72 22.82 -13.90 -24.16
CA PHE A 72 23.98 -13.02 -24.31
C PHE A 72 24.98 -13.26 -23.18
N CYS A 73 26.22 -13.63 -23.52
CA CYS A 73 27.22 -14.13 -22.58
C CYS A 73 28.20 -13.06 -22.02
N GLU A 74 27.96 -11.77 -22.27
CA GLU A 74 28.84 -10.69 -21.80
C GLU A 74 28.60 -10.35 -20.31
N ALA A 75 29.65 -10.49 -19.50
CA ALA A 75 29.53 -10.91 -18.10
C ALA A 75 29.10 -9.83 -17.07
N SER A 76 29.17 -8.52 -17.38
CA SER A 76 28.94 -7.48 -16.34
C SER A 76 27.64 -6.68 -16.52
N ILE A 77 27.39 -6.16 -17.72
CA ILE A 77 26.19 -5.33 -18.00
C ILE A 77 24.92 -6.21 -18.03
N VAL A 78 25.00 -7.41 -18.61
CA VAL A 78 23.87 -8.36 -18.66
C VAL A 78 23.47 -8.78 -17.25
N PHE A 79 24.43 -8.99 -16.35
CA PHE A 79 24.15 -9.33 -14.95
C PHE A 79 23.43 -8.21 -14.19
N ALA A 80 23.85 -6.95 -14.38
CA ALA A 80 23.18 -5.79 -13.78
C ALA A 80 21.73 -5.65 -14.28
N ILE A 81 21.50 -5.85 -15.58
CA ILE A 81 20.16 -5.82 -16.17
C ILE A 81 19.32 -7.00 -15.65
N TYR A 82 19.89 -8.19 -15.55
CA TYR A 82 19.21 -9.37 -15.00
C TYR A 82 18.77 -9.14 -13.55
N MET A 83 19.64 -8.62 -12.69
CA MET A 83 19.31 -8.27 -11.31
C MET A 83 18.21 -7.21 -11.21
N PHE A 84 18.22 -6.21 -12.11
CA PHE A 84 17.17 -5.20 -12.17
C PHE A 84 15.81 -5.80 -12.54
N ILE A 85 15.77 -6.67 -13.55
CA ILE A 85 14.54 -7.37 -13.98
C ILE A 85 14.05 -8.32 -12.90
N TYR A 86 14.97 -9.06 -12.27
CA TYR A 86 14.69 -9.90 -11.11
C TYR A 86 13.99 -9.09 -10.02
N PHE A 87 14.55 -7.96 -9.61
CA PHE A 87 13.94 -7.10 -8.58
C PHE A 87 12.59 -6.51 -9.04
N ALA A 88 12.49 -6.04 -10.28
CA ALA A 88 11.26 -5.47 -10.85
C ALA A 88 10.10 -6.50 -10.90
N SER A 89 10.41 -7.76 -11.19
CA SER A 89 9.41 -8.84 -11.22
C SER A 89 8.80 -9.10 -9.83
N ARG A 90 9.62 -9.10 -8.77
CA ARG A 90 9.17 -9.23 -7.37
C ARG A 90 8.37 -8.01 -6.90
N MET A 91 8.84 -6.81 -7.26
CA MET A 91 8.11 -5.56 -6.99
C MET A 91 6.73 -5.54 -7.64
N THR A 92 6.55 -6.21 -8.79
CA THR A 92 5.27 -6.29 -9.48
C THR A 92 4.21 -7.02 -8.64
N LEU A 93 4.57 -8.12 -7.98
CA LEU A 93 3.66 -8.87 -7.11
C LEU A 93 3.22 -8.03 -5.90
N ILE A 94 4.18 -7.35 -5.25
CA ILE A 94 3.90 -6.46 -4.10
C ILE A 94 3.03 -5.28 -4.54
N ALA A 95 3.34 -4.66 -5.69
CA ALA A 95 2.56 -3.57 -6.25
C ALA A 95 1.13 -4.02 -6.61
N MET A 96 0.98 -5.23 -7.13
CA MET A 96 -0.31 -5.82 -7.47
C MET A 96 -1.16 -6.04 -6.21
N PHE A 97 -0.62 -6.67 -5.16
CA PHE A 97 -1.31 -6.85 -3.87
C PHE A 97 -1.58 -5.52 -3.15
N GLY A 98 -0.62 -4.60 -3.11
CA GLY A 98 -0.80 -3.27 -2.51
C GLY A 98 -1.87 -2.44 -3.26
N GLY A 99 -1.87 -2.51 -4.59
CA GLY A 99 -2.89 -1.91 -5.44
C GLY A 99 -4.30 -2.49 -5.18
N TYR A 100 -4.38 -3.77 -4.83
CA TYR A 100 -5.64 -4.42 -4.48
C TYR A 100 -6.19 -3.88 -3.17
N ILE A 101 -5.37 -3.80 -2.12
CA ILE A 101 -5.78 -3.28 -0.80
C ILE A 101 -6.21 -1.83 -0.90
N THR A 102 -5.37 -0.96 -1.47
CA THR A 102 -5.65 0.49 -1.56
C THR A 102 -6.92 0.83 -2.33
N LYS A 103 -7.39 -0.06 -3.21
CA LYS A 103 -8.57 0.16 -4.04
C LYS A 103 -9.82 -0.55 -3.57
N THR A 104 -9.68 -1.64 -2.80
CA THR A 104 -10.81 -2.44 -2.33
C THR A 104 -11.12 -2.26 -0.85
N THR A 105 -10.25 -1.56 -0.12
CA THR A 105 -10.38 -1.34 1.32
C THR A 105 -10.39 0.15 1.62
N SER A 106 -11.40 0.63 2.35
CA SER A 106 -11.44 2.02 2.82
C SER A 106 -10.49 2.24 4.00
N VAL A 107 -10.07 3.49 4.23
CA VAL A 107 -9.20 3.82 5.39
C VAL A 107 -9.87 3.41 6.71
N SER A 108 -11.18 3.64 6.83
CA SER A 108 -11.95 3.24 8.02
C SER A 108 -12.02 1.72 8.22
N GLU A 109 -12.20 0.95 7.14
CA GLU A 109 -12.17 -0.52 7.19
C GLU A 109 -10.80 -1.07 7.58
N MET A 110 -9.73 -0.48 7.05
CA MET A 110 -8.36 -0.85 7.38
C MET A 110 -8.05 -0.62 8.87
N LEU A 111 -8.55 0.48 9.43
CA LEU A 111 -8.38 0.82 10.84
C LEU A 111 -9.18 -0.11 11.75
N GLU A 112 -10.41 -0.44 11.37
CA GLU A 112 -11.20 -1.38 12.14
C GLU A 112 -10.61 -2.79 12.09
N ALA A 113 -10.07 -3.20 10.93
CA ALA A 113 -9.34 -4.46 10.82
C ALA A 113 -8.13 -4.50 11.75
N LEU A 114 -7.36 -3.41 11.83
CA LEU A 114 -6.19 -3.30 12.71
C LEU A 114 -6.57 -3.35 14.20
N ASN A 115 -7.65 -2.66 14.60
CA ASN A 115 -8.17 -2.71 15.96
C ASN A 115 -8.61 -4.14 16.34
N ARG A 116 -9.31 -4.83 15.44
CA ARG A 116 -9.78 -6.21 15.65
C ARG A 116 -8.66 -7.24 15.67
N MET A 117 -7.52 -6.95 15.03
CA MET A 117 -6.29 -7.73 15.12
C MET A 117 -5.56 -7.58 16.47
N LYS A 118 -6.18 -6.89 17.45
CA LYS A 118 -5.65 -6.64 18.81
C LYS A 118 -4.33 -5.87 18.83
N VAL A 119 -4.14 -4.96 17.86
CA VAL A 119 -3.03 -4.00 17.92
C VAL A 119 -3.21 -3.10 19.14
N PRO A 120 -2.15 -2.86 19.95
CA PRO A 120 -2.26 -2.08 21.16
C PRO A 120 -2.79 -0.67 20.89
N ARG A 121 -3.60 -0.15 21.82
CA ARG A 121 -4.28 1.15 21.73
C ARG A 121 -3.31 2.30 21.43
N SER A 122 -2.11 2.22 21.98
CA SER A 122 -1.01 3.17 21.79
C SER A 122 -0.58 3.32 20.32
N ILE A 123 -0.83 2.31 19.48
CA ILE A 123 -0.49 2.32 18.06
C ILE A 123 -1.74 2.56 17.21
N GLY A 124 -2.85 1.88 17.52
CA GLY A 124 -4.06 1.92 16.71
C GLY A 124 -4.69 3.32 16.60
N ILE A 125 -4.73 4.07 17.71
CA ILE A 125 -5.35 5.41 17.73
C ILE A 125 -4.52 6.43 16.93
N PRO A 126 -3.21 6.61 17.18
CA PRO A 126 -2.39 7.52 16.38
C PRO A 126 -2.40 7.14 14.90
N PHE A 127 -2.36 5.85 14.58
CA PHE A 127 -2.39 5.39 13.19
C PHE A 127 -3.72 5.73 12.49
N SER A 128 -4.85 5.59 13.19
CA SER A 128 -6.17 6.04 12.73
C SER A 128 -6.20 7.53 12.40
N VAL A 129 -5.67 8.33 13.32
CA VAL A 129 -5.57 9.77 13.12
C VAL A 129 -4.68 10.09 11.92
N LEU A 130 -3.49 9.49 11.83
CA LEU A 130 -2.53 9.71 10.75
C LEU A 130 -3.15 9.43 9.38
N LEU A 131 -3.82 8.29 9.21
CA LEU A 131 -4.39 7.92 7.92
C LEU A 131 -5.56 8.82 7.49
N ARG A 132 -6.34 9.35 8.45
CA ARG A 132 -7.38 10.35 8.16
C ARG A 132 -6.79 11.75 7.96
N PHE A 133 -5.64 12.03 8.57
CA PHE A 133 -4.95 13.32 8.49
C PHE A 133 -4.21 13.51 7.16
N VAL A 134 -3.62 12.45 6.59
CA VAL A 134 -2.89 12.50 5.32
C VAL A 134 -3.71 13.17 4.18
N PRO A 135 -4.99 12.80 3.95
CA PRO A 135 -5.85 13.52 3.01
C PRO A 135 -5.97 15.02 3.31
N THR A 136 -6.20 15.38 4.58
CA THR A 136 -6.33 16.77 5.03
C THR A 136 -5.04 17.55 4.81
N THR A 137 -3.88 16.98 5.17
CA THR A 137 -2.56 17.58 4.94
C THR A 137 -2.32 17.91 3.46
N LYS A 138 -2.79 17.06 2.54
CA LYS A 138 -2.68 17.33 1.09
C LYS A 138 -3.52 18.53 0.66
N ILE A 139 -4.72 18.68 1.20
CA ILE A 139 -5.58 19.84 0.94
C ILE A 139 -4.91 21.10 1.49
N GLU A 140 -4.32 21.01 2.69
CA GLU A 140 -3.65 22.14 3.31
C GLU A 140 -2.39 22.58 2.59
N LEU A 141 -1.58 21.62 2.15
CA LEU A 141 -0.43 21.87 1.29
C LEU A 141 -0.84 22.53 -0.03
N LYS A 142 -1.97 22.12 -0.61
CA LYS A 142 -2.49 22.71 -1.84
C LYS A 142 -2.94 24.15 -1.62
N ALA A 143 -3.73 24.40 -0.57
CA ALA A 143 -4.18 25.74 -0.19
C ALA A 143 -3.00 26.67 0.14
N LEU A 144 -1.98 26.18 0.83
CA LEU A 144 -0.75 26.92 1.11
C LEU A 144 -0.04 27.30 -0.20
N LYS A 145 0.15 26.34 -1.12
CA LYS A 145 0.79 26.60 -2.42
C LYS A 145 0.01 27.63 -3.25
N GLU A 146 -1.32 27.59 -3.22
CA GLU A 146 -2.18 28.56 -3.87
C GLU A 146 -2.03 29.95 -3.23
N ASN A 147 -1.97 30.04 -1.89
CA ASN A 147 -1.75 31.29 -1.18
C ASN A 147 -0.38 31.92 -1.50
N MET A 148 0.69 31.11 -1.55
CA MET A 148 2.02 31.58 -1.96
C MET A 148 2.06 32.09 -3.40
N LYS A 149 1.25 31.49 -4.29
CA LYS A 149 1.10 31.96 -5.67
C LYS A 149 0.40 33.32 -5.73
N ILE A 150 -0.65 33.52 -4.93
CA ILE A 150 -1.36 34.80 -4.83
C ILE A 150 -0.45 35.91 -4.27
N ARG A 151 0.36 35.58 -3.25
CA ARG A 151 1.33 36.51 -2.66
C ARG A 151 2.55 36.83 -3.55
N GLY A 152 2.64 36.26 -4.74
CA GLY A 152 3.75 36.48 -5.68
C GLY A 152 5.09 35.84 -5.27
N ILE A 153 5.12 35.04 -4.21
CA ILE A 153 6.33 34.36 -3.70
C ILE A 153 6.82 33.31 -4.70
N VAL A 154 5.89 32.63 -5.38
CA VAL A 154 6.19 31.73 -6.50
C VAL A 154 6.01 32.49 -7.81
N THR A 155 7.04 33.23 -8.20
CA THR A 155 7.01 34.14 -9.36
C THR A 155 6.96 33.40 -10.70
N SER A 156 7.39 32.13 -10.77
CA SER A 156 7.40 31.31 -11.98
C SER A 156 7.27 29.81 -11.66
N ARG A 157 6.80 28.99 -12.62
CA ARG A 157 6.75 27.52 -12.52
C ARG A 157 8.14 26.91 -12.27
N PHE A 158 9.20 27.60 -12.66
CA PHE A 158 10.60 27.19 -12.47
C PHE A 158 11.22 27.64 -11.13
N PHE A 159 10.54 28.49 -10.35
CA PHE A 159 11.04 28.95 -9.05
C PHE A 159 11.49 27.83 -8.09
N PRO A 160 10.74 26.71 -7.92
CA PRO A 160 11.21 25.61 -7.06
C PRO A 160 12.47 24.89 -7.56
N LEU A 161 12.78 24.98 -8.86
CA LEU A 161 14.01 24.42 -9.44
C LEU A 161 15.20 25.38 -9.31
N LEU A 162 14.96 26.68 -9.45
CA LEU A 162 15.98 27.73 -9.36
C LEU A 162 16.40 28.03 -7.90
N HIS A 163 15.46 27.97 -6.96
CA HIS A 163 15.71 28.28 -5.55
C HIS A 163 15.09 27.22 -4.61
N PRO A 164 15.62 25.98 -4.59
CA PRO A 164 15.03 24.88 -3.84
C PRO A 164 15.00 25.14 -2.32
N ILE A 165 16.06 25.71 -1.75
CA ILE A 165 16.17 25.99 -0.32
C ILE A 165 15.09 27.01 0.11
N LYS A 166 14.97 28.10 -0.64
CA LYS A 166 14.01 29.18 -0.36
C LYS A 166 12.56 28.70 -0.51
N TYR A 167 12.29 27.86 -1.50
CA TYR A 167 10.98 27.23 -1.68
C TYR A 167 10.60 26.31 -0.52
N ILE A 168 11.57 25.52 -0.02
CA ILE A 168 11.38 24.65 1.14
C ILE A 168 11.08 25.50 2.37
N GLU A 169 11.85 26.55 2.66
CA GLU A 169 11.63 27.40 3.84
C GLU A 169 10.22 28.02 3.84
N TYR A 170 9.81 28.63 2.72
CA TYR A 170 8.49 29.25 2.59
C TYR A 170 7.32 28.26 2.59
N THR A 171 7.56 27.00 2.25
CA THR A 171 6.51 25.97 2.29
C THR A 171 6.48 25.26 3.65
N LEU A 172 7.63 24.86 4.17
CA LEU A 172 7.78 23.99 5.33
C LEU A 172 7.51 24.74 6.63
N VAL A 173 8.06 25.94 6.82
CA VAL A 173 7.89 26.69 8.07
C VAL A 173 6.42 27.01 8.36
N PRO A 174 5.63 27.60 7.42
CA PRO A 174 4.22 27.87 7.66
C PRO A 174 3.38 26.60 7.81
N LEU A 175 3.73 25.54 7.07
CA LEU A 175 3.07 24.25 7.18
C LEU A 175 3.27 23.66 8.58
N LEU A 176 4.49 23.65 9.10
CA LEU A 176 4.79 23.12 10.43
C LEU A 176 4.03 23.88 11.52
N MET A 177 4.04 25.22 11.49
CA MET A 177 3.27 26.04 12.44
C MET A 177 1.78 25.70 12.41
N ARG A 178 1.22 25.46 11.22
CA ARG A 178 -0.18 25.07 11.07
C ARG A 178 -0.45 23.66 11.58
N MET A 179 0.45 22.70 11.32
CA MET A 179 0.31 21.32 11.80
C MET A 179 0.37 21.23 13.32
N ILE A 180 1.24 22.03 13.97
CA ILE A 180 1.30 22.12 15.44
C ILE A 180 -0.07 22.58 15.98
N LYS A 181 -0.62 23.66 15.43
CA LYS A 181 -1.93 24.17 15.86
C LYS A 181 -3.05 23.15 15.67
N ILE A 182 -3.09 22.46 14.53
CA ILE A 182 -4.10 21.42 14.27
C ILE A 182 -3.93 20.24 15.24
N SER A 183 -2.70 19.87 15.58
CA SER A 183 -2.42 18.82 16.55
C SER A 183 -2.94 19.18 17.94
N ASP A 184 -2.76 20.42 18.39
CA ASP A 184 -3.26 20.90 19.68
C ASP A 184 -4.80 20.92 19.71
N GLU A 185 -5.43 21.45 18.65
CA GLU A 185 -6.89 21.46 18.50
C GLU A 185 -7.47 20.03 18.48
N LEU A 186 -6.79 19.10 17.79
CA LEU A 186 -7.21 17.70 17.72
C LEU A 186 -7.07 17.00 19.07
N SER A 187 -5.98 17.26 19.80
CA SER A 187 -5.72 16.69 21.11
C SER A 187 -6.76 17.18 22.13
N ALA A 188 -7.01 18.49 22.18
CA ALA A 188 -8.05 19.06 23.03
C ALA A 188 -9.45 18.50 22.68
N SER A 189 -9.78 18.44 21.38
CA SER A 189 -11.06 17.88 20.92
C SER A 189 -11.23 16.40 21.26
N ALA A 190 -10.13 15.63 21.21
CA ALA A 190 -10.15 14.22 21.55
C ALA A 190 -10.36 14.00 23.07
N LEU A 191 -9.67 14.78 23.91
CA LEU A 191 -9.84 14.73 25.37
C LEU A 191 -11.28 15.08 25.79
N ILE A 192 -11.86 16.15 25.22
CA ILE A 192 -13.26 16.54 25.50
C ILE A 192 -14.26 15.45 25.06
N ARG A 193 -13.97 14.70 23.99
CA ARG A 193 -14.78 13.56 23.53
C ARG A 193 -14.52 12.27 24.31
N GLY A 194 -13.78 12.32 25.41
CA GLY A 194 -13.52 11.16 26.26
C GLY A 194 -12.56 10.16 25.62
N LEU A 195 -11.59 10.61 24.79
CA LEU A 195 -10.58 9.69 24.25
C LEU A 195 -9.80 8.97 25.36
N ASP A 196 -9.63 9.61 26.52
CA ASP A 196 -8.96 9.08 27.72
C ASP A 196 -9.87 8.24 28.63
N SER A 197 -11.13 8.01 28.23
CA SER A 197 -12.02 7.13 29.01
C SER A 197 -11.59 5.66 28.88
N ASP A 198 -11.60 4.95 30.02
CA ASP A 198 -11.29 3.52 30.09
C ASP A 198 -12.46 2.61 29.67
N GLU A 199 -13.62 3.19 29.37
CA GLU A 199 -14.81 2.47 28.94
C GLU A 199 -14.64 1.77 27.57
N ASN A 200 -15.40 0.69 27.39
CA ASN A 200 -15.38 -0.08 26.15
C ASN A 200 -15.96 0.74 24.98
N ARG A 201 -15.12 1.02 23.99
CA ARG A 201 -15.53 1.74 22.79
C ARG A 201 -16.45 0.90 21.91
N VAL A 202 -17.48 1.56 21.37
CA VAL A 202 -18.33 0.99 20.33
C VAL A 202 -17.73 1.33 18.96
N THR A 203 -17.38 0.32 18.15
CA THR A 203 -17.00 0.59 16.77
C THR A 203 -18.24 0.77 15.90
N LEU A 204 -18.30 1.90 15.18
CA LEU A 204 -19.35 2.19 14.19
C LEU A 204 -19.21 1.39 12.88
N THR A 205 -18.03 0.84 12.57
CA THR A 205 -17.78 0.07 11.35
C THR A 205 -17.98 -1.43 11.64
N GLU A 206 -19.05 -2.02 11.12
CA GLU A 206 -19.25 -3.47 11.20
C GLU A 206 -18.44 -4.18 10.10
N LEU A 207 -17.41 -4.91 10.51
CA LEU A 207 -16.77 -5.91 9.64
C LEU A 207 -17.53 -7.22 9.77
N ARG A 208 -18.23 -7.62 8.70
CA ARG A 208 -18.91 -8.92 8.62
C ARG A 208 -17.95 -9.96 8.06
N PHE A 209 -17.53 -10.89 8.91
CA PHE A 209 -16.70 -12.00 8.50
C PHE A 209 -17.54 -13.01 7.72
N ARG A 210 -17.28 -13.18 6.42
CA ARG A 210 -18.01 -14.13 5.58
C ARG A 210 -17.22 -15.42 5.45
N THR A 211 -17.91 -16.55 5.33
CA THR A 211 -17.27 -17.87 5.10
C THR A 211 -16.41 -17.88 3.82
N THR A 212 -16.78 -17.07 2.82
CA THR A 212 -15.99 -16.86 1.61
C THR A 212 -14.63 -16.23 1.90
N ASP A 213 -14.52 -15.36 2.91
CA ASP A 213 -13.27 -14.71 3.29
C ASP A 213 -12.31 -15.73 3.89
N LEU A 214 -12.82 -16.58 4.79
CA LEU A 214 -12.04 -17.67 5.38
C LEU A 214 -11.50 -18.62 4.31
N MET A 215 -12.32 -19.03 3.34
CA MET A 215 -11.88 -19.90 2.24
C MET A 215 -10.76 -19.27 1.42
N ILE A 216 -10.85 -17.97 1.11
CA ILE A 216 -9.82 -17.25 0.35
C ILE A 216 -8.53 -17.13 1.15
N GLY A 217 -8.62 -16.86 2.46
CA GLY A 217 -7.45 -16.82 3.35
C GLY A 217 -6.75 -18.18 3.45
N LEU A 218 -7.53 -19.26 3.59
CA LEU A 218 -7.02 -20.63 3.71
C LEU A 218 -6.39 -21.11 2.40
N LEU A 219 -7.03 -20.80 1.25
CA LEU A 219 -6.45 -21.06 -0.06
C LEU A 219 -5.14 -20.30 -0.27
N GLY A 220 -5.08 -19.02 0.12
CA GLY A 220 -3.86 -18.23 0.04
C GLY A 220 -2.73 -18.81 0.90
N ALA A 221 -3.04 -19.19 2.15
CA ALA A 221 -2.09 -19.83 3.05
C ALA A 221 -1.58 -21.17 2.50
N LEU A 222 -2.47 -22.00 1.93
CA LEU A 222 -2.10 -23.27 1.30
C LEU A 222 -1.17 -23.05 0.10
N MET A 223 -1.48 -22.08 -0.75
CA MET A 223 -0.64 -21.75 -1.91
C MET A 223 0.76 -21.30 -1.49
N ILE A 224 0.85 -20.44 -0.47
CA ILE A 224 2.13 -20.02 0.10
C ILE A 224 2.91 -21.21 0.68
N ALA A 225 2.25 -22.07 1.44
CA ALA A 225 2.87 -23.26 2.02
C ALA A 225 3.40 -24.22 0.94
N LEU A 226 2.61 -24.46 -0.11
CA LEU A 226 3.03 -25.29 -1.25
C LEU A 226 4.26 -24.71 -1.94
N VAL A 227 4.29 -23.39 -2.16
CA VAL A 227 5.45 -22.73 -2.78
C VAL A 227 6.71 -22.88 -1.92
N ILE A 228 6.60 -22.72 -0.60
CA ILE A 228 7.73 -22.90 0.33
C ILE A 228 8.20 -24.37 0.34
N VAL A 229 7.27 -25.33 0.33
CA VAL A 229 7.62 -26.76 0.32
C VAL A 229 8.30 -27.15 -0.99
N ILE A 230 7.77 -26.72 -2.14
CA ILE A 230 8.37 -27.01 -3.45
C ILE A 230 9.77 -26.40 -3.54
N GLN A 231 9.94 -25.16 -3.07
CA GLN A 231 11.25 -24.51 -3.01
C GLN A 231 12.25 -25.25 -2.10
N ARG A 232 11.78 -25.96 -1.06
CA ARG A 232 12.67 -26.73 -0.19
C ARG A 232 13.08 -28.08 -0.80
N ILE A 233 12.26 -28.61 -1.69
CA ILE A 233 12.47 -29.92 -2.33
C ILE A 233 13.41 -29.80 -3.55
N TYR A 234 13.39 -28.66 -4.25
CA TYR A 234 14.30 -28.31 -5.33
C TYR A 234 15.52 -27.53 -4.84
#